data_AF-A0A916T936-F1
#
_entry.id   AF-A0A916T936-F1
#
_cell.length_a   1.000
_cell.length_b   1.000
_cell.length_c   1.000
_cell.angle_alpha   90.00
_cell.angle_beta   90.00
_cell.angle_gamma   90.00
#
_symmetry.space_group_name_H-M   'P 1'
#
loop_
_entity.id
_entity.type
_entity.pdbx_description
1 polymer ?
#
loop_
_entity_poly.entity_id
_entity_poly.type
_entity_poly.pdbx_seq_one_letter_code
_entity_poly.pdbx_strand_id
1 'polypeptide(L)'
;MTKIAPAAAHKIATRLTTLEQEIDLAARSSARLPADLLEELARSGASPIEAQRVLGAVAETFTALVEARGRVARAHGLLLAYAKEQGLTTAFGDQFPCEDFVRSLADAADREASIVRIAA
;
A
#
# COMPACT_ATOMS: atom_id res chain seq x y z
N MET A 1 9.96 12.61 26.89
CA MET A 1 9.58 12.21 25.51
C MET A 1 9.12 13.44 24.76
N THR A 2 9.76 13.76 23.63
CA THR A 2 9.40 14.91 22.79
C THR A 2 8.06 14.62 22.11
N LYS A 3 7.05 15.47 22.31
CA LYS A 3 5.74 15.30 21.68
C LYS A 3 5.78 15.85 20.25
N ILE A 4 5.30 15.09 19.27
CA ILE A 4 5.12 15.59 17.91
C ILE A 4 3.96 16.60 17.93
N ALA A 5 4.18 17.81 17.42
CA ALA A 5 3.12 18.80 17.33
C ALA A 5 1.99 18.31 16.38
N PRO A 6 0.71 18.56 16.66
CA PRO A 6 -0.41 18.08 15.83
C PRO A 6 -0.30 18.49 14.35
N ALA A 7 0.15 19.72 14.08
CA ALA A 7 0.39 20.20 12.73
C ALA A 7 1.50 19.43 11.99
N ALA A 8 2.54 18.99 12.72
CA ALA A 8 3.59 18.16 12.17
C ALA A 8 3.10 16.73 11.90
N ALA A 9 2.32 16.15 12.81
CA ALA A 9 1.69 14.84 12.61
C ALA A 9 0.78 14.84 11.38
N HIS A 10 -0.05 15.88 11.22
CA HIS A 10 -0.91 16.03 10.04
C HIS A 10 -0.10 16.12 8.74
N LYS A 11 0.93 16.99 8.70
CA LYS A 11 1.79 17.13 7.52
C LYS A 11 2.48 15.84 7.15
N ILE A 12 2.94 15.06 8.13
CA ILE A 12 3.59 13.76 7.89
C ILE A 12 2.56 12.76 7.37
N ALA A 13 1.37 12.67 7.98
CA ALA A 13 0.32 11.77 7.53
C ALA A 13 -0.09 12.05 6.08
N THR A 14 -0.33 13.31 5.71
CA THR A 14 -0.64 13.68 4.32
C THR A 14 0.46 13.24 3.35
N ARG A 15 1.73 13.41 3.72
CA ARG A 15 2.86 12.95 2.88
C ARG A 15 2.91 11.44 2.76
N LEU A 16 2.59 10.69 3.82
CA LEU A 16 2.51 9.24 3.77
C LEU A 16 1.37 8.79 2.86
N THR A 17 0.18 9.39 2.99
CA THR A 17 -0.95 9.13 2.09
C THR A 17 -0.61 9.40 0.63
N THR A 18 0.06 10.52 0.32
CA THR A 18 0.51 10.81 -1.04
C THR A 18 1.48 9.75 -1.54
N LEU A 19 2.46 9.34 -0.73
CA LEU A 19 3.42 8.32 -1.10
C LEU A 19 2.74 6.95 -1.34
N GLU A 20 1.74 6.59 -0.54
CA GLU A 20 0.92 5.39 -0.77
C GLU A 20 0.27 5.41 -2.16
N GLN A 21 -0.34 6.54 -2.53
CA GLN A 21 -1.00 6.74 -3.83
C GLN A 21 0.00 6.70 -5.00
N GLU A 22 1.17 7.29 -4.84
CA GLU A 22 2.24 7.27 -5.85
C GLU A 22 2.74 5.84 -6.09
N ILE A 23 2.90 5.04 -5.03
CA ILE A 23 3.29 3.63 -5.15
C ILE A 23 2.17 2.83 -5.83
N ASP A 24 0.91 3.05 -5.46
CA ASP A 24 -0.23 2.37 -6.09
C ASP A 24 -0.32 2.71 -7.59
N LEU A 25 -0.07 3.97 -7.96
CA LEU A 25 -0.04 4.41 -9.35
C LEU A 25 1.13 3.77 -10.12
N ALA A 26 2.33 3.73 -9.54
CA ALA A 26 3.50 3.08 -10.13
C ALA A 26 3.28 1.57 -10.33
N ALA A 27 2.65 0.89 -9.38
CA ALA A 27 2.30 -0.52 -9.49
C ALA A 27 1.29 -0.75 -10.62
N ARG A 28 0.25 0.09 -10.73
CA ARG A 28 -0.76 0.01 -11.80
C ARG A 28 -0.18 0.29 -13.18
N SER A 29 0.62 1.34 -13.32
CA SER A 29 1.26 1.68 -14.61
C SER A 29 2.21 0.58 -15.06
N SER A 30 2.86 -0.09 -14.10
CA SER A 30 3.79 -1.16 -14.41
C SER A 30 3.08 -2.47 -14.76
N ALA A 31 1.87 -2.74 -14.25
CA ALA A 31 1.19 -4.05 -14.29
C ALA A 31 1.13 -4.75 -15.67
N ARG A 32 1.13 -3.99 -16.77
CA ARG A 32 1.15 -4.53 -18.14
C ARG A 32 2.54 -4.88 -18.66
N LEU A 33 3.58 -4.28 -18.09
CA LEU A 33 4.96 -4.40 -18.52
C LEU A 33 5.42 -5.86 -18.67
N PRO A 34 5.13 -6.81 -17.75
CA PRO A 34 5.53 -8.21 -17.96
C PRO A 34 4.93 -8.85 -19.21
N ALA A 35 3.67 -8.55 -19.51
CA ALA A 35 2.96 -9.09 -20.67
C ALA A 35 3.50 -8.47 -21.96
N ASP A 36 3.63 -7.14 -22.00
CA ASP A 36 4.19 -6.42 -23.14
C ASP A 36 5.63 -6.89 -23.42
N LEU A 37 6.44 -7.09 -22.37
CA LEU A 37 7.80 -7.57 -22.49
C LEU A 37 7.86 -9.01 -23.01
N LEU A 38 6.99 -9.90 -22.54
CA LEU A 38 6.90 -11.28 -23.05
C LEU A 38 6.57 -11.30 -24.54
N GLU A 39 5.59 -10.49 -24.98
CA GLU A 39 5.21 -10.41 -26.39
C GLU A 39 6.37 -9.92 -27.26
N GLU A 40 7.05 -8.85 -26.85
CA GLU A 40 8.16 -8.27 -27.62
C GLU A 40 9.41 -9.17 -27.64
N LEU A 41 9.70 -9.86 -26.54
CA LEU A 41 10.78 -10.85 -26.49
C LEU A 41 10.50 -12.05 -27.40
N ALA A 42 9.26 -12.51 -27.44
CA ALA A 42 8.84 -13.58 -28.35
C ALA A 42 8.95 -13.15 -29.82
N ARG A 43 8.52 -11.92 -30.16
CA ARG A 43 8.60 -11.37 -31.52
C ARG A 43 10.03 -11.15 -32.01
N SER A 44 10.91 -10.71 -31.12
CA SER A 44 12.32 -10.42 -31.43
C SER A 44 13.21 -11.68 -31.53
N GLY A 45 12.68 -12.86 -31.18
CA GLY A 45 13.46 -14.10 -31.17
C GLY A 45 14.54 -14.11 -30.07
N ALA A 46 14.30 -13.40 -28.98
CA ALA A 46 15.23 -13.33 -27.85
C ALA A 46 15.53 -14.73 -27.30
N SER A 47 16.77 -14.95 -26.87
CA SER A 47 17.13 -16.18 -26.18
C SER A 47 16.28 -16.35 -24.92
N PRO A 48 15.73 -17.55 -24.64
CA PRO A 48 14.94 -17.79 -23.43
C PRO A 48 15.66 -17.39 -22.13
N ILE A 49 16.98 -17.54 -22.08
CA ILE A 49 17.79 -17.18 -20.90
C ILE A 49 17.84 -15.67 -20.70
N GLU A 50 17.98 -14.90 -21.78
CA GLU A 50 18.01 -13.44 -21.72
C GLU A 50 16.63 -12.89 -21.38
N ALA A 51 15.59 -13.43 -22.00
CA ALA A 51 14.20 -13.12 -21.69
C ALA A 51 13.87 -13.35 -20.21
N GLN A 52 14.29 -14.49 -19.65
CA GLN A 52 14.09 -14.81 -18.23
C GLN A 52 14.75 -13.78 -17.30
N ARG A 53 15.96 -13.31 -17.62
CA ARG A 53 16.66 -12.32 -16.79
C ARG A 53 15.91 -11.00 -16.74
N VAL A 54 15.41 -10.51 -17.88
CA VAL A 54 14.65 -9.25 -17.93
C VAL A 54 13.33 -9.39 -17.19
N LEU A 55 12.61 -10.51 -17.39
CA LEU A 55 11.37 -10.80 -16.65
C LEU A 55 11.59 -10.89 -15.14
N GLY A 56 12.71 -11.50 -14.72
CA GLY A 56 13.12 -11.56 -13.32
C GLY A 56 13.29 -10.17 -12.71
N ALA A 57 14.04 -9.29 -13.37
CA ALA A 57 14.24 -7.91 -12.90
C ALA A 57 12.93 -7.11 -12.81
N VAL A 58 12.01 -7.32 -13.76
CA VAL A 58 10.67 -6.73 -13.72
C VAL A 58 9.88 -7.26 -12.51
N ALA A 59 9.87 -8.57 -12.29
CA ALA A 59 9.19 -9.19 -11.14
C ALA A 59 9.74 -8.68 -9.80
N GLU A 60 11.07 -8.59 -9.66
CA GLU A 60 11.73 -8.02 -8.47
C GLU A 60 11.28 -6.58 -8.21
N THR A 61 11.13 -5.78 -9.27
CA THR A 61 10.65 -4.39 -9.17
C THR A 61 9.23 -4.32 -8.61
N PHE A 62 8.33 -5.19 -9.07
CA PHE A 62 6.97 -5.24 -8.53
C PHE A 62 6.92 -5.67 -7.08
N THR A 63 7.69 -6.70 -6.71
CA THR A 63 7.79 -7.12 -5.32
C THR A 63 8.28 -5.98 -4.44
N ALA A 64 9.29 -5.23 -4.89
CA ALA A 64 9.80 -4.06 -4.17
C ALA A 64 8.75 -2.95 -4.01
N LEU A 65 7.92 -2.69 -5.02
CA LEU A 65 6.83 -1.71 -4.93
C LEU A 65 5.76 -2.14 -3.90
N VAL A 66 5.37 -3.42 -3.92
CA VAL A 66 4.40 -3.96 -2.95
C VAL A 66 4.96 -3.90 -1.52
N GLU A 67 6.22 -4.28 -1.33
CA GLU A 67 6.89 -4.15 -0.03
C GLU A 67 6.97 -2.70 0.43
N ALA A 68 7.33 -1.77 -0.46
CA ALA A 68 7.36 -0.35 -0.16
C ALA A 68 5.98 0.14 0.29
N ARG A 69 4.91 -0.24 -0.42
CA ARG A 69 3.53 0.10 -0.06
C ARG A 69 3.18 -0.36 1.35
N GLY A 70 3.53 -1.61 1.69
CA GLY A 70 3.29 -2.18 3.02
C GLY A 70 4.09 -1.48 4.12
N ARG A 71 5.34 -1.08 3.86
CA ARG A 71 6.17 -0.33 4.81
C ARG A 71 5.62 1.08 5.05
N VAL A 72 5.16 1.76 4.01
CA VAL A 72 4.55 3.11 4.13
C VAL A 72 3.22 3.03 4.88
N ALA A 73 2.35 2.07 4.55
CA ALA A 73 1.09 1.85 5.26
C ALA A 73 1.32 1.61 6.76
N ARG A 74 2.32 0.80 7.10
CA ARG A 74 2.70 0.52 8.49
C ARG A 74 3.18 1.79 9.20
N ALA A 75 4.03 2.59 8.56
CA ALA A 75 4.49 3.86 9.13
C ALA A 75 3.32 4.83 9.37
N HIS A 76 2.37 4.87 8.45
CA HIS A 76 1.15 5.66 8.59
C HIS A 76 0.28 5.17 9.75
N GLY A 77 0.04 3.86 9.86
CA GLY A 77 -0.69 3.27 10.98
C GLY A 77 -0.05 3.53 12.34
N LEU A 78 1.30 3.47 12.43
CA LEU A 78 2.04 3.81 13.66
C LEU A 78 1.88 5.29 14.04
N LEU A 79 1.86 6.19 13.05
CA LEU A 79 1.62 7.61 13.29
C LEU A 79 0.20 7.86 13.83
N LEU A 80 -0.80 7.18 13.29
CA LEU A 80 -2.19 7.25 13.77
C LEU A 80 -2.34 6.67 15.18
N ALA A 81 -1.66 5.57 15.49
CA ALA A 81 -1.64 4.99 16.84
C ALA A 81 -1.01 5.98 17.84
N TYR A 82 0.14 6.56 17.51
CA TYR A 82 0.79 7.59 18.33
C TYR A 82 -0.12 8.80 18.56
N ALA A 83 -0.80 9.26 17.52
CA ALA A 83 -1.76 10.34 17.60
C ALA A 83 -2.90 10.06 18.60
N LYS A 84 -3.48 8.86 18.51
CA LYS A 84 -4.56 8.40 19.41
C LYS A 84 -4.09 8.35 20.87
N GLU A 85 -2.89 7.82 21.13
CA GLU A 85 -2.30 7.77 22.48
C GLU A 85 -2.07 9.16 23.08
N GLN A 86 -1.85 10.19 22.25
CA GLN A 86 -1.69 11.59 22.68
C GLN A 86 -3.01 12.34 22.83
N GLY A 87 -4.17 11.66 22.66
CA GLY A 87 -5.48 12.31 22.72
C GLY A 87 -5.76 13.24 21.54
N LEU A 88 -5.04 13.07 20.42
CA LEU A 88 -5.33 13.78 19.18
C LEU A 88 -6.51 13.09 18.51
N THR A 89 -7.69 13.70 18.60
CA THR A 89 -8.97 13.14 18.14
C THR A 89 -9.18 13.26 16.64
N THR A 90 -8.35 14.05 15.94
CA THR A 90 -8.39 14.18 14.49
C THR A 90 -7.58 13.04 13.88
N ALA A 91 -8.25 12.09 13.22
CA ALA A 91 -7.57 11.13 12.36
C ALA A 91 -6.77 11.91 11.32
N PHE A 92 -5.46 11.74 11.33
CA PHE A 92 -4.58 12.53 10.47
C PHE A 92 -4.64 11.97 9.05
N GLY A 93 -5.20 12.73 8.11
CA GLY A 93 -5.18 12.39 6.69
C GLY A 93 -6.45 11.72 6.16
N ASP A 94 -7.34 11.27 7.03
CA ASP A 94 -8.67 10.82 6.61
C ASP A 94 -9.61 12.03 6.54
N GLN A 95 -10.35 12.15 5.43
CA GLN A 95 -11.54 13.00 5.38
C GLN A 95 -12.66 12.47 6.32
N PHE A 96 -12.40 11.38 7.04
CA PHE A 96 -13.34 10.70 7.91
C PHE A 96 -12.93 10.85 9.39
N PRO A 97 -13.90 11.11 10.28
CA PRO A 97 -13.71 10.95 11.72
C PRO A 97 -13.18 9.54 12.04
N CYS A 98 -12.24 9.44 12.98
CA CYS A 98 -11.60 8.19 13.43
C CYS A 98 -12.61 7.08 13.78
N GLU A 99 -13.80 7.46 14.26
CA GLU A 99 -14.89 6.55 14.61
C GLU A 99 -15.44 5.77 13.40
N ASP A 100 -15.48 6.40 12.21
CA ASP A 100 -15.96 5.77 10.98
C ASP A 100 -14.97 4.74 10.44
N PHE A 101 -13.67 5.04 10.54
CA PHE A 101 -12.62 4.11 10.11
C PHE A 101 -12.56 2.87 11.00
N VAL A 102 -12.57 3.04 12.33
CA VAL A 102 -12.58 1.93 13.29
C VAL A 102 -13.82 1.05 13.10
N ARG A 103 -14.98 1.67 12.85
CA ARG A 103 -16.22 0.96 12.52
C ARG A 103 -16.10 0.21 11.19
N SER A 104 -15.50 0.81 10.16
CA SER A 104 -15.31 0.15 8.86
C SER A 104 -14.38 -1.07 8.94
N LEU A 105 -13.35 -1.03 9.80
CA LEU A 105 -12.46 -2.17 10.03
C LEU A 105 -13.16 -3.30 10.80
N ALA A 106 -13.99 -2.97 11.79
CA ALA A 106 -14.83 -3.94 12.48
C ALA A 106 -15.84 -4.59 11.52
N ASP A 107 -16.51 -3.78 10.69
CA ASP A 107 -17.48 -4.24 9.69
C ASP A 107 -16.84 -5.10 8.57
N ALA A 108 -15.57 -4.87 8.26
CA ALA A 108 -14.81 -5.67 7.30
C ALA A 108 -14.39 -7.01 7.91
N ALA A 109 -13.90 -7.01 9.15
CA ALA A 109 -13.54 -8.22 9.89
C ALA A 109 -14.76 -9.14 10.12
N ASP A 110 -15.93 -8.56 10.43
CA ASP A 110 -17.17 -9.32 10.60
C ASP A 110 -17.68 -9.93 9.29
N ARG A 111 -17.50 -9.22 8.16
CA ARG A 111 -17.82 -9.77 6.83
C ARG A 111 -16.92 -10.93 6.44
N GLU A 112 -15.63 -10.84 6.74
CA GLU A 112 -14.66 -11.92 6.48
C GLU A 112 -14.94 -13.15 7.36
N ALA A 113 -15.28 -12.94 8.64
CA ALA A 113 -15.73 -14.01 9.54
C ALA A 113 -17.06 -14.67 9.11
N SER A 114 -17.96 -13.90 8.48
CA SER A 114 -19.22 -14.44 7.96
C SER A 114 -19.04 -15.26 6.68
N ILE A 115 -18.07 -14.92 5.83
CA ILE A 115 -17.76 -15.68 4.61
C ILE A 115 -17.17 -17.06 4.97
N VAL A 116 -16.31 -17.13 5.98
CA VAL A 116 -15.71 -18.39 6.45
C VAL A 116 -16.76 -19.35 7.05
N ARG A 117 -17.84 -18.84 7.66
CA ARG A 117 -18.94 -19.66 8.20
C ARG A 117 -19.90 -20.22 7.14
N ILE A 118 -19.96 -19.64 5.95
CA ILE A 118 -20.80 -20.14 4.85
C ILE A 118 -20.05 -21.19 4.02
N ALA A 119 -18.72 -21.23 4.12
CA ALA A 119 -17.84 -22.14 3.38
C ALA A 119 -17.37 -23.38 4.19
N ALA A 120 -17.91 -23.61 5.40
CA ALA A 120 -17.64 -24.77 6.25
C ALA A 120 -18.91 -25.60 6.45
#